data_AF-A0A4Q3AUV3-F1
#
_entry.id   AF-A0A4Q3AUV3-F1
#
_cell.length_a   1.000
_cell.length_b   1.000
_cell.length_c   1.000
_cell.angle_alpha   90.00
_cell.angle_beta   90.00
_cell.angle_gamma   90.00
#
_symmetry.space_group_name_H-M   'P 1'
#
loop_
_entity.id
_entity.type
_entity.pdbx_description
1 polymer ?
#
loop_
_entity_poly.entity_id
_entity_poly.type
_entity_poly.pdbx_seq_one_letter_code
_entity_poly.pdbx_strand_id
1 'polypeptide(L)'
;MKTLVTCFVLLFPLLVLAQTDSVSVNYSEEKVESFEKTTLIDEYEKLQDAYNAIMNQPAAFKKVNPESFSVQLTETKDAAAEEYYQSGISYLAKEGRDNAKKAYTAFRRTSRYVSGYKDASRKMEDAFEKAVVNVVVHPVDDRSRIFNSSWGNYGSRYSREYFEESLIRDLDNKNYPARIYSVEDAWREKVKDSWEVLLTLRNLNIPYPIT
;
A
#
# COMPACT_ATOMS: atom_id res chain seq x y z
N MET A 1 34.03 19.79 -15.41
CA MET A 1 33.07 18.88 -14.75
C MET A 1 32.23 19.57 -13.66
N LYS A 2 31.94 20.87 -13.79
CA LYS A 2 31.02 21.64 -12.91
C LYS A 2 29.76 22.13 -13.65
N THR A 3 29.63 21.74 -14.93
CA THR A 3 28.60 22.23 -15.87
C THR A 3 27.49 21.21 -16.15
N LEU A 4 27.68 19.93 -15.77
CA LEU A 4 26.67 18.89 -15.96
C LEU A 4 25.67 18.80 -14.80
N VAL A 5 26.11 19.06 -13.57
CA VAL A 5 25.26 19.06 -12.37
C VAL A 5 24.33 20.28 -12.33
N THR A 6 24.80 21.43 -12.83
CA THR A 6 23.96 22.63 -13.00
C THR A 6 22.97 22.52 -14.15
N CYS A 7 23.27 21.72 -15.18
CA CYS A 7 22.34 21.51 -16.28
C CYS A 7 21.09 20.73 -15.83
N PHE A 8 21.21 19.75 -14.92
CA PHE A 8 20.05 18.98 -14.44
C PHE A 8 19.16 19.78 -13.48
N VAL A 9 19.76 20.64 -12.64
CA VAL A 9 19.02 21.54 -11.74
C VAL A 9 18.33 22.69 -12.50
N LEU A 10 18.83 23.08 -13.68
CA LEU A 10 18.24 24.13 -14.51
C LEU A 10 17.33 23.63 -15.66
N LEU A 11 17.46 22.37 -16.11
CA LEU A 11 16.56 21.81 -17.14
C LEU A 11 15.25 21.22 -16.59
N PHE A 12 15.21 20.83 -15.32
CA PHE A 12 14.00 20.29 -14.71
C PHE A 12 12.80 21.28 -14.67
N PRO A 13 12.96 22.58 -14.36
CA PRO A 13 11.84 23.52 -14.43
C PRO A 13 11.35 23.75 -15.87
N LEU A 14 12.18 23.53 -16.89
CA LEU A 14 11.77 23.61 -18.30
C LEU A 14 10.92 22.42 -18.73
N LEU A 15 11.18 21.22 -18.19
CA LEU A 15 10.37 20.03 -18.44
C LEU A 15 9.00 20.13 -17.77
N VAL A 16 8.95 20.74 -16.57
CA VAL A 16 7.70 21.03 -15.84
C VAL A 16 6.86 22.07 -16.58
N LEU A 17 7.46 23.12 -17.13
CA LEU A 17 6.74 24.11 -17.96
C LEU A 17 6.14 23.49 -19.25
N ALA A 18 6.84 22.54 -19.88
CA ALA A 18 6.37 21.88 -21.09
C ALA A 18 5.14 20.98 -20.87
N GLN A 19 4.90 20.53 -19.63
CA GLN A 19 3.72 19.72 -19.29
C GLN A 19 2.48 20.56 -18.91
N THR A 20 2.65 21.85 -18.58
CA THR A 20 1.54 22.73 -18.16
C THR A 20 0.82 23.44 -19.31
N ASP A 21 1.35 23.40 -20.54
CA ASP A 21 0.76 24.08 -21.70
C ASP A 21 -0.45 23.36 -22.31
N SER A 22 -0.85 22.21 -21.77
CA SER A 22 -2.14 21.62 -22.06
C SER A 22 -2.73 21.03 -20.79
N VAL A 23 -3.80 21.66 -20.30
CA VAL A 23 -4.61 21.27 -19.13
C VAL A 23 -4.09 21.81 -17.80
N SER A 24 -4.70 22.91 -17.34
CA SER A 24 -4.57 23.45 -15.98
C SER A 24 -5.27 22.54 -14.96
N VAL A 25 -4.59 21.47 -14.56
CA VAL A 25 -4.92 20.75 -13.32
C VAL A 25 -4.05 21.36 -12.22
N ASN A 26 -4.66 22.13 -11.31
CA ASN A 26 -3.99 22.66 -10.12
C ASN A 26 -3.58 21.50 -9.18
N TYR A 27 -2.39 20.94 -9.39
CA TYR A 27 -1.76 20.09 -8.39
C TYR A 27 -1.28 20.99 -7.24
N SER A 28 -1.64 20.67 -6.00
CA SER A 28 -1.12 21.39 -4.82
C SER A 28 0.40 21.22 -4.75
N GLU A 29 1.14 22.30 -4.47
CA GLU A 29 2.62 22.30 -4.40
C GLU A 29 3.18 21.16 -3.53
N GLU A 30 2.56 20.88 -2.38
CA GLU A 30 2.89 19.74 -1.49
C GLU A 30 2.85 18.39 -2.22
N LYS A 31 1.89 18.18 -3.13
CA LYS A 31 1.75 16.93 -3.87
C LYS A 31 2.80 16.80 -4.97
N VAL A 32 3.23 17.92 -5.54
CA VAL A 32 4.31 17.98 -6.54
C VAL A 32 5.64 17.68 -5.86
N GLU A 33 5.93 18.34 -4.74
CA GLU A 33 7.17 18.13 -3.97
C GLU A 33 7.28 16.68 -3.46
N SER A 34 6.18 16.13 -2.95
CA SER A 34 6.10 14.73 -2.52
C SER A 34 6.39 13.77 -3.68
N PHE A 35 5.79 14.01 -4.85
CA PHE A 35 6.01 13.21 -6.05
C PHE A 35 7.47 13.29 -6.54
N GLU A 36 8.05 14.49 -6.53
CA GLU A 36 9.46 14.72 -6.85
C GLU A 36 10.39 13.93 -5.93
N LYS A 37 10.17 13.98 -4.60
CA LYS A 37 10.96 13.22 -3.64
C LYS A 37 10.85 11.71 -3.85
N THR A 38 9.66 11.18 -4.12
CA THR A 38 9.51 9.75 -4.40
C THR A 38 10.29 9.32 -5.65
N THR A 39 10.28 10.14 -6.69
CA THR A 39 11.02 9.88 -7.93
C THR A 39 12.52 9.96 -7.69
N LEU A 40 12.99 10.93 -6.92
CA LEU A 40 14.41 11.06 -6.54
C LEU A 40 14.91 9.87 -5.72
N ILE A 41 14.11 9.36 -4.79
CA ILE A 41 14.45 8.15 -4.02
C ILE A 41 14.64 6.97 -4.96
N ASP A 42 13.71 6.74 -5.89
CA ASP A 42 13.79 5.63 -6.84
C ASP A 42 15.05 5.72 -7.73
N GLU A 43 15.42 6.93 -8.17
CA GLU A 43 16.64 7.14 -8.96
C GLU A 43 17.91 6.93 -8.13
N TYR A 44 17.96 7.42 -6.89
CA TYR A 44 19.11 7.19 -6.00
C TYR A 44 19.25 5.72 -5.61
N GLU A 45 18.16 4.97 -5.46
CA GLU A 45 18.22 3.52 -5.24
C GLU A 45 18.87 2.81 -6.42
N LYS A 46 18.44 3.10 -7.66
CA LYS A 46 19.06 2.52 -8.87
C LYS A 46 20.55 2.83 -8.97
N LEU A 47 20.94 4.08 -8.67
CA LEU A 47 22.35 4.50 -8.70
C LEU A 47 23.17 3.80 -7.61
N GLN A 48 22.62 3.67 -6.41
CA GLN A 48 23.28 2.97 -5.31
C GLN A 48 23.38 1.46 -5.57
N ASP A 49 22.39 0.85 -6.19
CA ASP A 49 22.43 -0.55 -6.63
C ASP A 49 23.48 -0.78 -7.71
N ALA A 50 23.59 0.13 -8.68
CA ALA A 50 24.65 0.09 -9.68
C ALA A 50 26.04 0.23 -9.05
N TYR A 51 26.22 1.14 -8.08
CA TYR A 51 27.44 1.26 -7.29
C TYR A 51 27.76 -0.06 -6.59
N ASN A 52 26.80 -0.64 -5.87
CA ASN A 52 26.96 -1.91 -5.14
C ASN A 52 27.36 -3.04 -6.09
N ALA A 53 26.73 -3.13 -7.27
CA ALA A 53 27.04 -4.14 -8.29
C ALA A 53 28.47 -4.00 -8.84
N ILE A 54 28.93 -2.77 -9.09
CA ILE A 54 30.31 -2.51 -9.54
C ILE A 54 31.32 -2.88 -8.44
N MET A 55 31.05 -2.50 -7.19
CA MET A 55 31.92 -2.82 -6.05
C MET A 55 32.05 -4.33 -5.83
N ASN A 56 31.00 -5.09 -6.11
CA ASN A 56 31.00 -6.55 -6.01
C ASN A 56 31.70 -7.26 -7.18
N GLN A 57 32.17 -6.53 -8.21
CA GLN A 57 32.84 -7.10 -9.37
C GLN A 57 34.27 -6.54 -9.56
N PRO A 58 35.33 -7.30 -9.18
CA PRO A 58 36.72 -6.83 -9.21
C PRO A 58 37.21 -6.37 -10.59
N ALA A 59 36.69 -6.95 -11.68
CA ALA A 59 37.05 -6.57 -13.04
C ALA A 59 36.38 -5.26 -13.51
N ALA A 60 35.19 -4.94 -12.99
CA ALA A 60 34.49 -3.69 -13.28
C ALA A 60 35.10 -2.53 -12.50
N PHE A 61 35.40 -2.74 -11.21
CA PHE A 61 36.06 -1.74 -10.35
C PHE A 61 37.39 -1.22 -10.92
N LYS A 62 38.14 -2.03 -11.66
CA LYS A 62 39.39 -1.60 -12.33
C LYS A 62 39.16 -0.67 -13.54
N LYS A 63 37.95 -0.60 -14.08
CA LYS A 63 37.64 0.12 -15.33
C LYS A 63 36.79 1.37 -15.13
N VAL A 64 36.03 1.44 -14.04
CA VAL A 64 35.15 2.55 -13.71
C VAL A 64 35.46 3.04 -12.29
N ASN A 65 35.26 4.34 -12.05
CA ASN A 65 35.38 4.94 -10.72
C ASN A 65 33.96 5.21 -10.18
N PRO A 66 33.33 4.23 -9.48
CA PRO A 66 31.96 4.36 -9.03
C PRO A 66 31.86 5.35 -7.86
N GLU A 67 30.80 6.17 -7.86
CA GLU A 67 30.46 7.09 -6.77
C GLU A 67 29.29 6.53 -5.96
N SER A 68 29.35 6.63 -4.62
CA SER A 68 28.24 6.21 -3.78
C SER A 68 27.23 7.34 -3.64
N PHE A 69 25.95 6.98 -3.76
CA PHE A 69 24.81 7.89 -3.56
C PHE A 69 24.09 7.63 -2.24
N SER A 70 24.72 6.89 -1.33
CA SER A 70 24.11 6.44 -0.06
C SER A 70 23.72 7.61 0.84
N VAL A 71 24.54 8.66 0.90
CA VAL A 71 24.25 9.86 1.69
C VAL A 71 23.02 10.57 1.15
N GLN A 72 22.99 10.87 -0.16
CA GLN A 72 21.87 11.55 -0.81
C GLN A 72 20.59 10.73 -0.70
N LEU A 73 20.68 9.40 -0.84
CA LEU A 73 19.56 8.49 -0.66
C LEU A 73 18.99 8.58 0.77
N THR A 74 19.86 8.51 1.78
CA THR A 74 19.45 8.61 3.19
C THR A 74 18.83 9.96 3.49
N GLU A 75 19.47 11.07 3.09
CA GLU A 75 18.95 12.42 3.31
C GLU A 75 17.59 12.62 2.63
N THR A 76 17.41 12.10 1.42
CA THR A 76 16.12 12.21 0.70
C THR A 76 15.04 11.36 1.36
N LYS A 77 15.38 10.16 1.85
CA LYS A 77 14.46 9.29 2.62
C LYS A 77 14.05 9.94 3.94
N ASP A 78 14.99 10.55 4.66
CA ASP A 78 14.72 11.26 5.91
C ASP A 78 13.81 12.48 5.68
N ALA A 79 14.06 13.25 4.62
CA ALA A 79 13.23 14.38 4.25
C ALA A 79 11.81 13.95 3.85
N ALA A 80 11.67 12.89 3.06
CA ALA A 80 10.38 12.33 2.69
C ALA A 80 9.63 11.77 3.93
N ALA A 81 10.34 11.07 4.82
CA ALA A 81 9.76 10.57 6.06
C ALA A 81 9.23 11.71 6.94
N GLU A 82 9.98 12.81 7.09
CA GLU A 82 9.51 13.96 7.86
C GLU A 82 8.25 14.59 7.25
N GLU A 83 8.23 14.78 5.94
CA GLU A 83 7.06 15.36 5.26
C GLU A 83 5.80 14.52 5.47
N TYR A 84 5.90 13.20 5.24
CA TYR A 84 4.78 12.29 5.47
C TYR A 84 4.40 12.20 6.95
N TYR A 85 5.36 12.31 7.86
CA TYR A 85 5.10 12.34 9.29
C TYR A 85 4.26 13.57 9.65
N GLN A 86 4.68 14.77 9.21
CA GLN A 86 3.95 16.01 9.44
C GLN A 86 2.56 16.02 8.81
N SER A 87 2.44 15.49 7.59
CA SER A 87 1.14 15.30 6.93
C SER A 87 0.24 14.37 7.75
N GLY A 88 0.79 13.27 8.27
CA GLY A 88 0.09 12.34 9.17
C GLY A 88 -0.41 13.00 10.45
N ILE A 89 0.42 13.85 11.08
CA ILE A 89 0.03 14.65 12.25
C ILE A 89 -1.13 15.59 11.91
N SER A 90 -1.01 16.32 10.80
CA SER A 90 -2.03 17.27 10.33
C SER A 90 -3.38 16.60 10.08
N TYR A 91 -3.38 15.40 9.47
CA TYR A 91 -4.60 14.64 9.26
C TYR A 91 -5.15 14.03 10.56
N LEU A 92 -4.29 13.52 11.44
CA LEU A 92 -4.72 12.90 12.70
C LEU A 92 -5.33 13.91 13.69
N ALA A 93 -4.91 15.18 13.60
CA ALA A 93 -5.47 16.28 14.37
C ALA A 93 -6.89 16.67 13.92
N LYS A 94 -7.29 16.32 12.69
CA LYS A 94 -8.62 16.58 12.17
C LYS A 94 -9.56 15.43 12.53
N GLU A 95 -10.80 15.77 12.85
CA GLU A 95 -11.84 14.76 13.03
C GLU A 95 -12.27 14.14 11.69
N GLY A 96 -12.95 12.99 11.77
CA GLY A 96 -13.50 12.31 10.62
C GLY A 96 -12.63 11.16 10.11
N ARG A 97 -13.32 10.08 9.74
CA ARG A 97 -12.70 8.83 9.31
C ARG A 97 -11.77 8.98 8.10
N ASP A 98 -12.16 9.81 7.13
CA ASP A 98 -11.36 10.01 5.93
C ASP A 98 -10.01 10.67 6.23
N ASN A 99 -9.97 11.56 7.24
CA ASN A 99 -8.72 12.14 7.71
C ASN A 99 -7.88 11.08 8.44
N ALA A 100 -8.48 10.25 9.29
CA ALA A 100 -7.77 9.14 9.93
C ALA A 100 -7.16 8.15 8.90
N LYS A 101 -7.86 7.84 7.80
CA LYS A 101 -7.33 7.01 6.70
C LYS A 101 -6.12 7.65 6.01
N LYS A 102 -6.18 8.96 5.76
CA LYS A 102 -5.05 9.72 5.19
C LYS A 102 -3.87 9.73 6.15
N ALA A 103 -4.12 9.93 7.45
CA ALA A 103 -3.10 9.87 8.49
C ALA A 103 -2.42 8.49 8.56
N TYR A 104 -3.21 7.40 8.58
CA TYR A 104 -2.69 6.03 8.54
C TYR A 104 -1.78 5.80 7.34
N THR A 105 -2.22 6.21 6.15
CA THR A 105 -1.43 6.08 4.92
C THR A 105 -0.13 6.87 5.00
N ALA A 106 -0.16 8.09 5.55
CA ALA A 106 1.02 8.93 5.71
C ALA A 106 2.04 8.34 6.69
N PHE A 107 1.61 7.84 7.86
CA PHE A 107 2.51 7.18 8.82
C PHE A 107 3.08 5.85 8.28
N ARG A 108 2.30 5.12 7.48
CA ARG A 108 2.76 3.92 6.78
C ARG A 108 3.85 4.25 5.77
N ARG A 109 3.72 5.35 5.02
CA ARG A 109 4.77 5.85 4.10
C ARG A 109 6.00 6.31 4.84
N THR A 110 5.83 7.05 5.93
CA THR A 110 6.92 7.44 6.84
C THR A 110 7.76 6.22 7.23
N SER A 111 7.10 5.18 7.74
CA SER A 111 7.76 3.93 8.19
C SER A 111 8.40 3.13 7.06
N ARG A 112 7.92 3.29 5.81
CA ARG A 112 8.54 2.69 4.62
C ARG A 112 9.87 3.34 4.26
N TYR A 113 9.96 4.66 4.37
CA TYR A 113 11.19 5.38 4.04
C TYR A 113 12.22 5.27 5.17
N VAL A 114 11.78 5.45 6.42
CA VAL A 114 12.64 5.34 7.60
C VAL A 114 11.93 4.50 8.65
N SER A 115 12.44 3.28 8.86
CA SER A 115 11.92 2.40 9.90
C SER A 115 12.17 2.98 11.28
N GLY A 116 11.15 2.93 12.16
CA GLY A 116 11.27 3.49 13.52
C GLY A 116 11.35 5.02 13.57
N TYR A 117 10.90 5.72 12.53
CA TYR A 117 10.90 7.19 12.51
C TYR A 117 10.05 7.78 13.64
N LYS A 118 10.70 8.41 14.63
CA LYS A 118 10.07 9.03 15.80
C LYS A 118 9.06 8.06 16.45
N ASP A 119 7.81 8.48 16.62
CA ASP A 119 6.70 7.68 17.11
C ASP A 119 5.65 7.38 16.01
N ALA A 120 6.07 7.39 14.74
CA ALA A 120 5.19 7.15 13.59
C ALA A 120 4.43 5.82 13.71
N SER A 121 5.06 4.75 14.22
CA SER A 121 4.39 3.45 14.41
C SER A 121 3.24 3.52 15.40
N ARG A 122 3.40 4.25 16.51
CA ARG A 122 2.34 4.43 17.51
C ARG A 122 1.21 5.27 16.94
N LYS A 123 1.54 6.38 16.28
CA LYS A 123 0.53 7.25 15.66
C LYS A 123 -0.20 6.60 14.48
N MET A 124 0.47 5.68 13.78
CA MET A 124 -0.16 4.84 12.77
C MET A 124 -1.25 3.97 13.38
N GLU A 125 -1.01 3.39 14.55
CA GLU A 125 -2.02 2.62 15.29
C GLU A 125 -3.18 3.51 15.76
N ASP A 126 -2.89 4.68 16.32
CA ASP A 126 -3.93 5.66 16.71
C ASP A 126 -4.80 6.07 15.51
N ALA A 127 -4.17 6.27 14.34
CA ALA A 127 -4.86 6.58 13.10
C ALA A 127 -5.65 5.37 12.57
N PHE A 128 -5.14 4.16 12.74
CA PHE A 128 -5.82 2.92 12.38
C PHE A 128 -7.12 2.81 13.16
N GLU A 129 -7.09 2.90 14.49
CA GLU A 129 -8.27 2.81 15.37
C GLU A 129 -9.35 3.82 14.99
N LYS A 130 -8.97 5.07 14.68
CA LYS A 130 -9.91 6.11 14.23
C LYS A 130 -10.45 5.89 12.82
N ALA A 131 -9.76 5.10 12.01
CA ALA A 131 -10.12 4.82 10.61
C ALA A 131 -10.84 3.48 10.43
N VAL A 132 -10.79 2.59 11.43
CA VAL A 132 -11.33 1.22 11.35
C VAL A 132 -12.80 1.26 10.96
N VAL A 133 -13.14 0.40 10.00
CA VAL A 133 -14.51 -0.02 9.72
C VAL A 133 -14.62 -1.50 10.05
N ASN A 134 -15.63 -1.84 10.83
CA ASN A 134 -15.97 -3.22 11.13
C ASN A 134 -16.81 -3.76 9.98
N VAL A 135 -16.26 -4.73 9.26
CA VAL A 135 -16.91 -5.42 8.15
C VAL A 135 -17.34 -6.79 8.66
N VAL A 136 -18.63 -7.05 8.68
CA VAL A 136 -19.16 -8.38 9.03
C VAL A 136 -19.44 -9.13 7.74
N VAL A 137 -18.81 -10.29 7.60
CA VAL A 137 -18.97 -11.17 6.44
C VAL A 137 -19.92 -12.28 6.82
N HIS A 138 -20.99 -12.43 6.04
CA HIS A 138 -21.94 -13.53 6.24
C HIS A 138 -21.50 -14.80 5.52
N PRO A 139 -21.88 -15.96 6.05
CA PRO A 139 -21.70 -17.22 5.35
C PRO A 139 -22.37 -17.15 3.98
N VAL A 140 -21.73 -17.78 2.99
CA VAL A 140 -22.23 -17.77 1.61
C VAL A 140 -23.52 -18.56 1.49
N ASP A 141 -24.53 -17.92 0.90
CA ASP A 141 -25.76 -18.57 0.50
C ASP A 141 -25.59 -19.17 -0.90
N ASP A 142 -25.34 -20.47 -0.97
CA ASP A 142 -25.32 -21.20 -2.23
C ASP A 142 -26.72 -21.69 -2.60
N ARG A 143 -27.31 -21.06 -3.62
CA ARG A 143 -28.59 -21.47 -4.21
C ARG A 143 -28.42 -22.16 -5.56
N SER A 144 -27.20 -22.53 -5.92
CA SER A 144 -26.98 -23.38 -7.08
C SER A 144 -27.55 -24.77 -6.79
N ARG A 145 -28.34 -25.32 -7.72
CA ARG A 145 -28.93 -26.68 -7.61
C ARG A 145 -27.84 -27.75 -7.83
N ILE A 146 -26.68 -27.61 -7.20
CA ILE A 146 -25.65 -28.66 -7.21
C ILE A 146 -26.17 -29.77 -6.29
N PHE A 147 -26.85 -30.74 -6.89
CA PHE A 147 -27.27 -31.95 -6.21
C PHE A 147 -26.03 -32.74 -5.80
N ASN A 148 -25.68 -32.70 -4.51
CA ASN A 148 -24.79 -33.67 -3.88
C ASN A 148 -25.53 -35.01 -3.71
N SER A 149 -25.96 -35.59 -4.83
CA SER A 149 -26.66 -36.87 -4.88
C SER A 149 -25.81 -37.88 -5.63
N SER A 150 -25.17 -38.75 -4.84
CA SER A 150 -24.59 -40.03 -5.23
C SER A 150 -23.33 -40.02 -6.13
N TRP A 151 -22.25 -40.47 -5.49
CA TRP A 151 -21.11 -41.20 -6.08
C TRP A 151 -20.10 -40.33 -6.85
N GLY A 152 -19.36 -39.52 -6.10
CA GLY A 152 -18.18 -38.81 -6.60
C GLY A 152 -17.77 -37.68 -5.66
N ASN A 153 -17.03 -38.00 -4.61
CA ASN A 153 -16.58 -37.08 -3.57
C ASN A 153 -15.44 -36.14 -4.06
N TYR A 154 -15.63 -35.45 -5.18
CA TYR A 154 -14.66 -34.49 -5.73
C TYR A 154 -15.06 -33.02 -5.46
N GLY A 155 -16.30 -32.78 -4.97
CA GLY A 155 -16.82 -31.44 -4.67
C GLY A 155 -16.81 -31.03 -3.19
N SER A 156 -16.54 -31.94 -2.25
CA SER A 156 -16.73 -31.72 -0.80
C SER A 156 -15.69 -30.81 -0.12
N ARG A 157 -14.86 -30.10 -0.88
CA ARG A 157 -13.92 -29.11 -0.32
C ARG A 157 -14.45 -27.68 -0.38
N TYR A 158 -15.54 -27.42 -1.10
CA TYR A 158 -16.25 -26.14 -1.08
C TYR A 158 -17.33 -26.19 0.00
N SER A 159 -16.94 -26.40 1.25
CA SER A 159 -17.87 -26.18 2.36
C SER A 159 -18.08 -24.67 2.51
N ARG A 160 -19.27 -24.28 2.99
CA ARG A 160 -19.58 -22.86 3.22
C ARG A 160 -18.55 -22.22 4.16
N GLU A 161 -18.08 -23.00 5.11
CA GLU A 161 -17.09 -22.66 6.11
C GLU A 161 -15.71 -22.39 5.47
N TYR A 162 -15.24 -23.24 4.55
CA TYR A 162 -13.97 -23.04 3.85
C TYR A 162 -13.96 -21.76 2.99
N PHE A 163 -15.09 -21.45 2.36
CA PHE A 163 -15.22 -20.23 1.56
C PHE A 163 -15.24 -18.99 2.45
N GLU A 164 -15.99 -19.01 3.55
CA GLU A 164 -16.05 -17.91 4.51
C GLU A 164 -14.67 -17.60 5.10
N GLU A 165 -13.94 -18.62 5.55
CA GLU A 165 -12.56 -18.47 6.05
C GLU A 165 -11.62 -17.91 4.99
N SER A 166 -11.73 -18.40 3.75
CA SER A 166 -10.90 -17.91 2.63
C SER A 166 -11.24 -16.45 2.30
N LEU A 167 -12.52 -16.09 2.30
CA LEU A 167 -12.97 -14.72 2.04
C LEU A 167 -12.52 -13.77 3.14
N ILE A 168 -12.66 -14.15 4.42
CA ILE A 168 -12.18 -13.34 5.55
C ILE A 168 -10.68 -13.10 5.42
N ARG A 169 -9.89 -14.15 5.15
CA ARG A 169 -8.43 -14.04 4.98
C ARG A 169 -8.06 -13.13 3.81
N ASP A 170 -8.76 -13.24 2.69
CA ASP A 170 -8.48 -12.45 1.49
C ASP A 170 -8.91 -10.99 1.65
N LEU A 171 -9.98 -10.75 2.41
CA LEU A 171 -10.44 -9.40 2.76
C LEU A 171 -9.56 -8.76 3.84
N ASP A 172 -8.95 -9.54 4.74
CA ASP A 172 -8.06 -9.10 5.83
C ASP A 172 -6.70 -8.64 5.29
N ASN A 173 -6.77 -7.68 4.37
CA ASN A 173 -5.65 -7.02 3.78
C ASN A 173 -5.23 -5.86 4.69
N LYS A 174 -4.09 -6.04 5.37
CA LYS A 174 -3.45 -5.03 6.25
C LYS A 174 -3.17 -3.67 5.59
N ASN A 175 -3.38 -3.53 4.27
CA ASN A 175 -3.24 -2.26 3.57
C ASN A 175 -4.36 -1.25 3.87
N TYR A 176 -5.52 -1.69 4.39
CA TYR A 176 -6.64 -0.80 4.70
C TYR A 176 -7.03 -0.91 6.18
N PRO A 177 -7.46 0.20 6.80
CA PRO A 177 -7.99 0.19 8.16
C PRO A 177 -9.42 -0.37 8.17
N ALA A 178 -9.51 -1.68 8.04
CA ALA A 178 -10.72 -2.46 8.15
C ALA A 178 -10.46 -3.65 9.07
N ARG A 179 -11.42 -3.96 9.93
CA ARG A 179 -11.45 -5.19 10.71
C ARG A 179 -12.56 -6.05 10.16
N ILE A 180 -12.25 -7.30 9.84
CA ILE A 180 -13.21 -8.23 9.26
C ILE A 180 -13.55 -9.28 10.29
N TYR A 181 -14.84 -9.52 10.42
CA TYR A 181 -15.42 -10.44 11.39
C TYR A 181 -16.30 -11.43 10.65
N SER A 182 -16.28 -12.70 11.07
CA SER A 182 -17.40 -13.59 10.83
C SER A 182 -18.62 -13.08 11.60
N VAL A 183 -19.81 -13.54 11.22
CA VAL A 183 -21.04 -13.23 11.96
C VAL A 183 -20.89 -13.64 13.43
N GLU A 184 -20.39 -14.85 13.67
CA GLU A 184 -20.21 -15.40 15.02
C GLU A 184 -19.24 -14.55 15.86
N ASP A 185 -18.11 -14.14 15.29
CA ASP A 185 -17.11 -13.32 15.96
C ASP A 185 -17.68 -11.95 16.31
N ALA A 186 -18.42 -11.32 15.38
CA ALA A 186 -19.08 -10.04 15.62
C ALA A 186 -20.09 -10.12 16.78
N TRP A 187 -20.87 -11.21 16.87
CA TRP A 187 -21.78 -11.43 18.00
C TRP A 187 -21.03 -11.62 19.32
N ARG A 188 -19.96 -12.43 19.33
CA ARG A 188 -19.17 -12.70 20.54
C ARG A 188 -18.51 -11.43 21.07
N GLU A 189 -17.96 -10.62 20.18
CA GLU A 189 -17.26 -9.38 20.52
C GLU A 189 -18.19 -8.16 20.66
N LYS A 190 -19.50 -8.33 20.42
CA LYS A 190 -20.51 -7.25 20.44
C LYS A 190 -20.12 -6.09 19.51
N VAL A 191 -19.52 -6.43 18.38
CA VAL A 191 -19.08 -5.48 17.37
C VAL A 191 -20.30 -4.86 16.71
N LYS A 192 -20.40 -3.53 16.74
CA LYS A 192 -21.35 -2.81 15.90
C LYS A 192 -20.83 -2.85 14.46
N ASP A 193 -21.62 -3.47 13.59
CA ASP A 193 -21.38 -3.54 12.17
C ASP A 193 -21.38 -2.11 11.58
N SER A 194 -20.36 -1.83 10.78
CA SER A 194 -20.34 -0.63 9.96
C SER A 194 -20.80 -0.97 8.56
N TRP A 195 -20.34 -2.10 8.01
CA TRP A 195 -20.77 -2.65 6.72
C TRP A 195 -21.01 -4.16 6.84
N GLU A 196 -21.99 -4.66 6.09
CA GLU A 196 -22.30 -6.08 5.95
C GLU A 196 -21.99 -6.55 4.51
N VAL A 197 -21.37 -7.73 4.40
CA VAL A 197 -21.11 -8.37 3.11
C VAL A 197 -21.94 -9.64 3.01
N LEU A 198 -22.91 -9.62 2.09
CA LEU A 198 -23.78 -10.75 1.77
C LEU A 198 -23.43 -11.28 0.37
N LEU A 199 -22.94 -12.52 0.30
CA LEU A 199 -22.67 -13.19 -0.97
C LEU A 199 -23.70 -14.30 -1.22
N THR A 200 -24.42 -14.19 -2.34
CA THR A 200 -25.32 -15.25 -2.82
C THR A 200 -24.83 -15.77 -4.15
N LEU A 201 -24.48 -17.05 -4.21
CA LEU A 201 -24.07 -17.71 -5.44
C LEU A 201 -25.29 -18.32 -6.13
N ARG A 202 -25.41 -18.07 -7.45
CA ARG A 202 -26.48 -18.63 -8.29
C ARG A 202 -25.88 -19.19 -9.58
N ASN A 203 -26.40 -20.34 -10.02
CA ASN A 203 -26.01 -20.98 -11.28
C ASN A 203 -24.50 -21.23 -11.43
N LEU A 204 -23.83 -21.61 -10.34
CA LEU A 204 -22.40 -21.93 -10.37
C LEU A 204 -22.17 -23.16 -11.26
N ASN A 205 -21.44 -22.99 -12.36
CA ASN A 205 -21.03 -24.07 -13.25
C ASN A 205 -19.59 -24.46 -12.94
N ILE A 206 -19.41 -25.56 -12.21
CA ILE A 206 -18.09 -26.10 -11.91
C ILE A 206 -17.75 -27.15 -12.97
N PRO A 207 -16.78 -26.90 -13.86
CA PRO A 207 -16.41 -27.88 -14.88
C PRO A 207 -15.85 -29.13 -14.22
N TYR A 208 -16.13 -30.30 -14.79
CA TYR A 208 -15.55 -31.55 -14.32
C TYR A 208 -14.02 -31.50 -14.46
N PRO A 209 -13.27 -32.00 -13.46
CA PRO A 209 -11.83 -32.11 -13.60
C PRO A 209 -11.52 -33.03 -14.79
N ILE A 210 -10.69 -32.52 -15.72
CA ILE A 210 -10.19 -33.31 -16.84
C ILE A 210 -9.19 -34.31 -16.24
N THR A 211 -9.53 -35.59 -16.31
CA THR A 211 -8.67 -36.72 -15.86
C THR A 211 -7.47 -36.92 -16.75
#